data_AF-A0A7X4FRJ5-F1
#
_entry.id   AF-A0A7X4FRJ5-F1
#
_cell.length_a   1.000
_cell.length_b   1.000
_cell.length_c   1.000
_cell.angle_alpha   90.00
_cell.angle_beta   90.00
_cell.angle_gamma   90.00
#
_symmetry.space_group_name_H-M   'P 1'
#
loop_
_entity.id
_entity.type
_entity.pdbx_description
1 polymer ?
#
loop_
_entity_poly.entity_id
_entity_poly.type
_entity_poly.pdbx_seq_one_letter_code
_entity_poly.pdbx_strand_id
1 'polypeptide(L)'
;MSFAWPLPRYPGHFVAIEEDRTAMAVNPNIARNIIAHEIGHTLGLRHNRDPTTLMCGPCRTHELAVDRPEYMRLTERDRRRLIERYASR
;
A
#
# COMPACT_ATOMS: atom_id res chain seq x y z
N MET A 1 3.50 -9.96 -9.41
CA MET A 1 3.51 -8.50 -9.15
C MET A 1 2.12 -8.06 -8.73
N SER A 2 2.01 -7.35 -7.60
CA SER A 2 0.76 -6.73 -7.14
C SER A 2 0.45 -5.44 -7.91
N PHE A 3 -0.83 -5.12 -8.07
CA PHE A 3 -1.26 -3.88 -8.71
C PHE A 3 -2.73 -3.52 -8.38
N ALA A 4 -3.04 -2.24 -8.48
CA ALA A 4 -4.40 -1.71 -8.52
C ALA A 4 -4.71 -1.07 -9.88
N TRP A 5 -5.88 -1.37 -10.44
CA TRP A 5 -6.31 -0.84 -11.74
C TRP A 5 -7.74 -0.33 -11.70
N PRO A 6 -8.05 0.87 -12.24
CA PRO A 6 -9.42 1.38 -12.30
C PRO A 6 -10.29 0.55 -13.25
N LEU A 7 -11.52 0.24 -12.85
CA LEU A 7 -12.46 -0.50 -13.69
C LEU A 7 -13.01 0.42 -14.80
N PRO A 8 -12.91 0.06 -16.08
CA PRO A 8 -13.23 0.98 -17.18
C PRO A 8 -14.73 1.27 -17.35
N ARG A 9 -15.60 0.40 -16.83
CA ARG A 9 -17.07 0.48 -17.04
C ARG A 9 -17.87 0.68 -15.75
N TYR A 10 -17.23 0.61 -14.58
CA TYR A 10 -17.89 0.67 -13.29
C TYR A 10 -17.08 1.52 -12.31
N PRO A 11 -17.71 2.26 -11.39
CA PRO A 11 -17.00 2.89 -10.30
C PRO A 11 -16.33 1.79 -9.45
N GLY A 12 -15.00 1.83 -9.36
CA GLY A 12 -14.24 0.86 -8.56
C GLY A 12 -12.84 0.61 -9.10
N HIS A 13 -12.12 -0.24 -8.38
CA HIS A 13 -10.78 -0.71 -8.74
C HIS A 13 -10.70 -2.23 -8.61
N PHE A 14 -9.94 -2.85 -9.50
CA PHE A 14 -9.48 -4.22 -9.36
C PHE A 14 -8.12 -4.19 -8.66
N VAL A 15 -7.97 -4.97 -7.58
CA VAL A 15 -6.72 -5.10 -6.83
C VAL A 15 -6.27 -6.55 -6.90
N ALA A 16 -5.08 -6.77 -7.47
CA ALA A 16 -4.42 -8.06 -7.49
C ALA A 16 -3.24 -8.02 -6.52
N ILE A 17 -3.19 -9.01 -5.64
CA ILE A 17 -2.10 -9.19 -4.68
C ILE A 17 -1.34 -10.45 -5.07
N GLU A 18 -0.05 -10.30 -5.36
CA GLU A 18 0.82 -11.46 -5.56
C GLU A 18 0.98 -12.22 -4.24
N GLU A 19 0.73 -13.52 -4.29
CA GLU A 19 0.97 -14.40 -3.15
C GLU A 19 2.45 -14.82 -3.13
N ASP A 20 3.23 -14.29 -2.19
CA ASP A 20 4.55 -14.84 -1.85
C ASP A 20 4.41 -15.78 -0.65
N ARG A 21 4.26 -17.07 -0.94
CA ARG A 21 4.08 -18.13 0.07
C ARG A 21 5.25 -18.32 1.01
N THR A 22 6.41 -17.73 0.73
CA THR A 22 7.58 -17.80 1.60
C THR A 22 7.63 -16.55 2.48
N ALA A 23 7.75 -15.38 1.87
CA ALA A 23 7.95 -14.14 2.62
C ALA A 23 6.70 -13.75 3.42
N MET A 24 5.50 -13.85 2.83
CA MET A 24 4.26 -13.49 3.53
C MET A 24 3.88 -14.49 4.62
N ALA A 25 4.28 -15.76 4.49
CA ALA A 25 4.08 -16.77 5.52
C ALA A 25 5.00 -16.52 6.73
N VAL A 26 6.25 -16.08 6.48
CA VAL A 26 7.21 -15.75 7.53
C VAL A 26 6.88 -14.42 8.21
N ASN A 27 6.51 -13.40 7.44
CA ASN A 27 6.16 -12.08 7.97
C ASN A 27 4.81 -11.59 7.41
N PRO A 28 3.72 -11.67 8.19
CA PRO A 28 2.39 -11.22 7.73
C PRO A 28 2.32 -9.72 7.47
N ASN A 29 3.28 -8.92 7.98
CA ASN A 29 3.33 -7.49 7.69
C ASN A 29 3.71 -7.20 6.23
N ILE A 30 4.36 -8.13 5.52
CA ILE A 30 4.65 -7.97 4.10
C ILE A 30 3.33 -7.92 3.30
N ALA A 31 2.47 -8.92 3.46
CA ALA A 31 1.17 -8.96 2.80
C ALA A 31 0.30 -7.75 3.20
N ARG A 32 0.26 -7.44 4.49
CA ARG A 32 -0.47 -6.29 5.04
C ARG A 32 -0.09 -4.97 4.38
N ASN A 33 1.21 -4.71 4.21
CA ASN A 33 1.69 -3.47 3.62
C ASN A 33 1.54 -3.42 2.10
N ILE A 34 1.68 -4.55 1.40
CA ILE A 34 1.37 -4.64 -0.03
C ILE A 34 -0.12 -4.36 -0.27
N ILE A 35 -1.01 -4.96 0.53
CA ILE A 35 -2.46 -4.69 0.43
C ILE A 35 -2.75 -3.20 0.67
N ALA A 36 -2.19 -2.62 1.73
CA ALA A 36 -2.38 -1.20 2.03
C ALA A 36 -1.80 -0.28 0.95
N HIS A 37 -0.68 -0.66 0.32
CA HIS A 37 -0.07 0.03 -0.80
C HIS A 37 -1.02 0.08 -2.01
N GLU A 38 -1.55 -1.08 -2.42
CA GLU A 38 -2.47 -1.14 -3.54
C GLU A 38 -3.78 -0.38 -3.26
N ILE A 39 -4.29 -0.44 -2.03
CA ILE A 39 -5.41 0.40 -1.61
C ILE A 39 -5.06 1.88 -1.74
N GLY A 40 -3.85 2.29 -1.39
CA GLY A 40 -3.35 3.66 -1.59
C GLY A 40 -3.49 4.13 -3.04
N HIS A 41 -3.19 3.25 -4.02
CA HIS A 41 -3.43 3.55 -5.43
C HIS A 41 -4.92 3.75 -5.76
N THR A 42 -5.81 2.92 -5.21
CA THR A 42 -7.27 3.09 -5.40
C THR A 42 -7.79 4.41 -4.83
N LEU A 43 -7.10 4.95 -3.81
CA LEU A 43 -7.38 6.26 -3.19
C LEU A 43 -6.67 7.43 -3.90
N GLY A 44 -5.94 7.16 -4.98
CA GLY A 44 -5.29 8.19 -5.81
C GLY A 44 -3.93 8.66 -5.30
N LEU A 45 -3.27 7.85 -4.46
CA LEU A 45 -1.86 8.01 -4.12
C LEU A 45 -0.96 7.42 -5.22
N ARG A 46 0.27 7.92 -5.30
CA ARG A 46 1.27 7.52 -6.29
C ARG A 46 2.56 7.12 -5.59
N HIS A 47 3.39 6.36 -6.28
CA HIS A 47 4.70 6.00 -5.79
C HIS A 47 5.54 7.21 -5.36
N ASN A 48 6.32 7.02 -4.31
CA ASN A 48 7.36 7.92 -3.86
C ASN A 48 8.70 7.14 -3.71
N ARG A 49 9.80 7.87 -3.50
CA ARG A 49 11.15 7.29 -3.44
C ARG A 49 11.65 7.00 -2.01
N ASP A 50 10.87 7.28 -0.97
CA ASP A 50 11.22 6.95 0.41
C ASP A 50 10.86 5.48 0.69
N PRO A 51 11.87 4.59 0.79
CA PRO A 51 11.65 3.15 0.91
C PRO A 51 11.04 2.73 2.26
N THR A 52 10.95 3.65 3.23
CA THR A 52 10.39 3.43 4.57
C THR A 52 8.91 3.83 4.68
N THR A 53 8.31 4.29 3.59
CA THR A 53 6.92 4.78 3.56
C THR A 53 6.01 3.85 2.78
N LEU A 54 4.70 3.93 3.03
CA LEU A 54 3.71 3.01 2.47
C LEU A 54 3.72 2.99 0.95
N MET A 55 3.78 4.15 0.29
CA MET A 55 3.73 4.28 -1.17
C MET A 55 5.11 4.22 -1.83
N CYS A 56 6.07 3.52 -1.23
CA CYS A 56 7.42 3.37 -1.76
C CYS A 56 7.47 2.70 -3.14
N GLY A 57 8.50 3.02 -3.93
CA GLY A 57 8.85 2.30 -5.14
C GLY A 57 10.31 2.57 -5.49
N PRO A 58 11.27 1.69 -5.15
CA PRO A 58 11.14 0.37 -4.50
C PRO A 58 10.98 0.42 -2.96
N CYS A 59 10.48 -0.67 -2.37
CA CYS A 59 10.14 -0.80 -0.94
C CYS A 59 11.11 -1.68 -0.13
N ARG A 60 11.27 -1.38 1.17
CA ARG A 60 12.04 -2.20 2.13
C ARG A 60 11.14 -2.98 3.09
N THR A 61 10.26 -3.83 2.55
CA THR A 61 9.31 -4.63 3.36
C THR A 61 9.99 -5.70 4.23
N HIS A 62 11.22 -6.09 3.91
CA HIS A 62 12.00 -7.07 4.68
C HIS A 62 12.48 -6.54 6.04
N GLU A 63 12.48 -5.23 6.25
CA GLU A 63 12.89 -4.60 7.52
C GLU A 63 11.73 -4.52 8.53
N LEU A 64 10.51 -4.95 8.16
CA LEU A 64 9.33 -4.91 9.03
C LEU A 64 9.46 -5.90 10.19
N ALA A 65 8.99 -5.49 11.37
CA ALA A 65 8.91 -6.38 12.53
C ALA A 65 8.04 -7.62 12.21
N VAL A 66 8.31 -8.73 12.88
CA VAL A 66 7.56 -10.01 12.69
C VAL A 66 6.62 -10.27 13.87
N ASP A 67 6.97 -9.76 15.05
CA ASP A 67 6.34 -10.06 16.33
C ASP A 67 5.09 -9.22 16.63
N ARG A 68 4.83 -8.19 15.83
CA ARG A 68 3.67 -7.31 16.01
C ARG A 68 3.10 -6.79 14.69
N PRO A 69 1.78 -6.55 14.61
CA PRO A 69 1.17 -5.92 13.45
C PRO A 69 1.72 -4.51 13.19
N GLU A 70 2.14 -4.22 11.96
CA GLU A 70 2.73 -2.94 11.59
C GLU A 70 2.31 -2.49 10.18
N TYR A 71 2.01 -1.20 10.04
CA TYR A 71 1.87 -0.54 8.74
C TYR A 71 3.01 0.47 8.57
N MET A 72 3.59 0.50 7.38
CA MET A 72 4.50 1.54 6.95
C MET A 72 3.78 2.90 6.98
N ARG A 73 4.50 3.94 7.36
CA ARG A 73 3.94 5.28 7.52
C ARG A 73 3.56 5.90 6.15
N LEU A 74 2.51 6.71 6.13
CA LEU A 74 2.28 7.64 5.03
C LEU A 74 3.30 8.79 5.09
N THR A 75 3.67 9.33 3.94
CA THR A 75 4.33 10.65 3.94
C THR A 75 3.33 11.73 4.33
N GLU A 76 3.82 12.88 4.77
CA GLU A 76 2.98 14.05 5.02
C GLU A 76 2.22 14.49 3.75
N ARG A 77 2.84 14.33 2.58
CA ARG A 77 2.21 14.60 1.28
C ARG A 77 1.05 13.65 0.99
N ASP A 78 1.25 12.34 1.23
CA ASP A 78 0.21 11.34 1.02
C ASP A 78 -0.96 11.58 1.98
N ARG A 79 -0.66 11.82 3.26
CA ARG A 79 -1.64 12.15 4.29
C ARG A 79 -2.48 13.35 3.91
N ARG A 80 -1.84 14.45 3.51
CA ARG A 80 -2.52 15.68 3.09
C ARG A 80 -3.43 15.46 1.90
N ARG A 81 -2.97 14.71 0.89
CA ARG A 81 -3.76 14.40 -0.29
C ARG A 81 -5.00 13.56 0.01
N LEU A 82 -4.91 12.63 0.97
CA LEU A 82 -6.09 11.89 1.44
C LEU A 82 -7.06 12.81 2.16
N ILE A 83 -6.57 13.68 3.05
CA ILE A 83 -7.40 14.64 3.79
C ILE A 83 -8.13 15.59 2.83
N GLU A 84 -7.41 16.20 1.88
CA GLU A 84 -7.98 17.10 0.86
C GLU A 84 -9.09 16.43 0.04
N ARG A 85 -9.00 15.12 -0.20
CA ARG A 85 -9.96 14.38 -1.03
C ARG A 85 -11.16 13.82 -0.27
N TYR A 86 -10.98 13.47 1.00
CA TYR A 86 -11.93 12.62 1.72
C TYR A 86 -12.32 13.13 3.11
N ALA A 87 -11.67 14.14 3.70
CA ALA A 87 -11.97 14.57 5.08
C ALA A 87 -13.31 15.31 5.25
N SER A 88 -13.99 15.67 4.16
CA SER A 88 -15.30 16.34 4.16
C SER A 88 -16.47 15.40 3.80
N ARG A 89 -16.22 14.08 3.77
CA ARG A 89 -17.26 13.07 3.54
C ARG A 89 -17.67 12.39 4.84
#